data_AF-A0A212QRA0-F1
#
_entry.id   AF-A0A212QRA0-F1
#
_cell.length_a   1.000
_cell.length_b   1.000
_cell.length_c   1.000
_cell.angle_alpha   90.00
_cell.angle_beta   90.00
_cell.angle_gamma   90.00
#
_symmetry.space_group_name_H-M   'P 1'
#
loop_
_entity.id
_entity.type
_entity.pdbx_description
1 polymer ?
#
loop_
_entity_poly.entity_id
_entity_poly.type
_entity_poly.pdbx_seq_one_letter_code
_entity_poly.pdbx_strand_id
1 'polypeptide(L)'
;MDALLRRLDSTLEDLRWALAQVPPEREARRPPPALGEWSVRRHLYHLWFYEHHIALPQMRYALGLQGPLLPGEVPDEDLAWPREIPAARWLEQLEAVRRETIALARPLPPEVWTRPVSGTVWGTRTLAWIVTKTLQHTYEHMTTILQIALFWEMAAAFEPRWMAE
;
A
#
# COMPACT_ATOMS: atom_id res chain seq x y z
N MET A 1 -17.49 2.15 -12.40
CA MET A 1 -16.11 2.50 -12.01
C MET A 1 -16.10 3.36 -10.76
N ASP A 2 -17.07 4.25 -10.59
CA ASP A 2 -17.25 5.03 -9.35
C ASP A 2 -17.29 4.19 -8.07
N ALA A 3 -17.94 3.02 -8.12
CA ALA A 3 -17.96 2.11 -6.97
C ALA A 3 -16.56 1.59 -6.60
N LEU A 4 -15.68 1.35 -7.59
CA LEU A 4 -14.30 0.93 -7.36
C LEU A 4 -13.49 2.09 -6.75
N LEU A 5 -13.65 3.30 -7.28
CA LEU A 5 -12.99 4.49 -6.72
C LEU A 5 -13.46 4.82 -5.30
N ARG A 6 -14.76 4.65 -5.01
CA ARG A 6 -15.28 4.82 -3.64
C ARG A 6 -14.73 3.77 -2.68
N ARG A 7 -14.62 2.51 -3.10
CA ARG A 7 -13.98 1.45 -2.31
C ARG A 7 -12.51 1.75 -2.05
N LEU A 8 -11.81 2.24 -3.07
CA LEU A 8 -10.43 2.67 -2.93
C LEU A 8 -10.33 3.84 -1.93
N ASP A 9 -11.19 4.85 -2.04
CA ASP A 9 -11.17 5.98 -1.11
C ASP A 9 -11.45 5.55 0.34
N SER A 10 -12.43 4.67 0.55
CA SER A 10 -12.83 4.20 1.89
C SER A 10 -11.70 3.48 2.63
N THR A 11 -10.74 2.85 1.93
CA THR A 11 -9.63 2.18 2.61
C THR A 11 -8.72 3.14 3.38
N LEU A 12 -8.74 4.44 3.09
CA LEU A 12 -8.00 5.43 3.89
C LEU A 12 -8.59 5.56 5.29
N GLU A 13 -9.92 5.55 5.40
CA GLU A 13 -10.61 5.53 6.69
C GLU A 13 -10.36 4.21 7.42
N ASP A 14 -10.41 3.09 6.69
CA ASP A 14 -10.13 1.77 7.25
C ASP A 14 -8.68 1.67 7.77
N LEU A 15 -7.69 2.21 7.04
CA LEU A 15 -6.29 2.28 7.49
C LEU A 15 -6.13 3.17 8.72
N ARG A 16 -6.84 4.31 8.78
CA ARG A 16 -6.81 5.19 9.95
C ARG A 16 -7.38 4.48 11.18
N TRP A 17 -8.48 3.75 11.01
CA TRP A 17 -9.05 2.92 12.05
C TRP A 17 -8.08 1.81 12.51
N ALA A 18 -7.46 1.10 11.57
CA ALA A 18 -6.48 0.05 11.85
C ALA A 18 -5.25 0.58 12.61
N LEU A 19 -4.71 1.72 12.18
CA LEU A 19 -3.59 2.38 12.87
C LEU A 19 -3.96 2.80 14.29
N ALA A 20 -5.19 3.26 14.53
CA ALA A 20 -5.66 3.62 15.86
C ALA A 20 -5.75 2.42 16.83
N GLN A 21 -5.75 1.17 16.33
CA GLN A 21 -5.70 -0.02 17.17
C GLN A 21 -4.28 -0.37 17.62
N VAL A 22 -3.24 0.22 17.02
CA VAL A 22 -1.83 -0.10 17.29
C VAL A 22 -1.35 0.69 18.51
N PRO A 23 -0.89 0.03 19.59
CA PRO A 23 -0.24 0.72 20.70
C PRO A 23 0.98 1.53 20.22
N PRO A 24 1.15 2.80 20.66
CA PRO A 24 2.22 3.67 20.18
C PRO A 24 3.63 3.05 20.27
N GLU A 25 3.89 2.28 21.32
CA GLU A 25 5.17 1.61 21.56
C GLU A 25 5.47 0.47 20.58
N ARG A 26 4.48 -0.04 19.85
CA ARG A 26 4.63 -1.15 18.88
C ARG A 26 4.80 -0.67 17.45
N GLU A 27 4.35 0.54 17.15
CA GLU A 27 4.28 1.10 15.79
C GLU A 27 5.62 1.02 15.01
N ALA A 28 6.72 1.30 15.69
CA ALA A 28 8.08 1.27 15.13
C ALA A 28 8.78 -0.08 15.25
N ARG A 29 8.28 -0.96 16.12
CA ARG A 29 8.95 -2.22 16.48
C ARG A 29 8.67 -3.27 15.41
N ARG A 30 9.68 -4.08 15.13
CA ARG A 30 9.48 -5.34 14.41
C ARG A 30 8.55 -6.22 15.26
N PRO A 31 7.47 -6.79 14.69
CA PRO A 31 6.58 -7.66 15.44
C PRO A 31 7.22 -9.03 15.68
N PRO A 32 6.61 -9.89 16.54
CA PRO A 32 6.93 -11.32 16.58
C PRO A 32 6.97 -11.91 15.16
N PRO A 33 7.92 -12.81 14.81
CA PRO A 33 8.10 -13.31 13.44
C PRO A 33 6.85 -13.94 12.83
N ALA A 34 5.99 -14.54 13.66
CA ALA A 34 4.70 -15.09 13.22
C ALA A 34 3.75 -14.04 12.63
N LEU A 35 3.96 -12.75 12.91
CA LEU A 35 3.21 -11.61 12.38
C LEU A 35 3.97 -10.86 11.28
N GLY A 36 5.12 -11.37 10.85
CA GLY A 36 5.93 -10.83 9.75
C GLY A 36 7.22 -10.12 10.20
N GLU A 37 7.89 -9.51 9.23
CA GLU A 37 9.20 -8.88 9.44
C GLU A 37 9.16 -7.35 9.55
N TRP A 38 8.04 -6.75 9.14
CA TRP A 38 7.91 -5.31 9.01
C TRP A 38 7.11 -4.71 10.16
N SER A 39 7.57 -3.54 10.62
CA SER A 39 6.80 -2.73 11.56
C SER A 39 5.59 -2.10 10.89
N VAL A 40 4.63 -1.60 11.68
CA VAL A 40 3.48 -0.86 11.17
C VAL A 40 3.92 0.36 10.35
N ARG A 41 4.96 1.07 10.80
CA ARG A 41 5.58 2.16 10.03
C ARG A 41 6.04 1.71 8.64
N ARG A 42 6.74 0.57 8.55
CA ARG A 42 7.25 0.06 7.27
C ARG A 42 6.11 -0.32 6.33
N HIS A 43 5.02 -0.89 6.83
CA HIS A 43 3.84 -1.19 6.02
C HIS A 43 3.18 0.06 5.43
N LEU A 44 2.99 1.12 6.22
CA LEU A 44 2.35 2.35 5.72
C LEU A 44 3.22 3.11 4.72
N TYR A 45 4.53 3.15 4.97
CA TYR A 45 5.46 3.67 3.97
C TYR A 45 5.47 2.82 2.70
N HIS A 46 5.42 1.50 2.82
CA HIS A 46 5.39 0.62 1.65
C HIS A 46 4.15 0.87 0.78
N LEU A 47 2.99 1.07 1.40
CA LEU A 47 1.77 1.45 0.68
C LEU A 47 1.94 2.79 -0.05
N TRP A 48 2.46 3.80 0.64
CA TRP A 48 2.76 5.09 0.01
C TRP A 48 3.77 4.97 -1.13
N PHE A 49 4.89 4.28 -0.90
CA PHE A 49 5.97 4.08 -1.86
C PHE A 49 5.44 3.40 -3.12
N TYR A 50 4.70 2.31 -2.95
CA TYR A 50 4.05 1.58 -4.03
C TYR A 50 3.12 2.48 -4.84
N GLU A 51 2.23 3.24 -4.19
CA GLU A 51 1.29 4.09 -4.92
C GLU A 51 1.97 5.26 -5.63
N HIS A 52 2.94 5.88 -4.96
CA HIS A 52 3.64 7.06 -5.45
C HIS A 52 4.58 6.74 -6.61
N HIS A 53 5.37 5.67 -6.49
CA HIS A 53 6.40 5.33 -7.48
C HIS A 53 5.96 4.29 -8.51
N ILE A 54 4.89 3.53 -8.24
CA ILE A 54 4.47 2.44 -9.12
C ILE A 54 3.02 2.65 -9.59
N ALA A 55 2.03 2.58 -8.71
CA ALA A 55 0.63 2.52 -9.15
C ALA A 55 0.18 3.77 -9.91
N LEU A 56 0.38 4.97 -9.34
CA LEU A 56 -0.02 6.22 -9.99
C LEU A 56 0.76 6.47 -11.30
N PRO A 57 2.10 6.30 -11.36
CA PRO A 57 2.84 6.31 -12.62
C PRO A 57 2.26 5.33 -13.66
N GLN A 58 1.98 4.09 -13.27
CA GLN A 58 1.39 3.11 -14.20
C GLN A 58 0.00 3.50 -14.70
N MET A 59 -0.81 4.17 -13.86
CA MET A 59 -2.07 4.76 -14.29
C MET A 59 -1.85 5.89 -15.30
N ARG A 60 -0.91 6.81 -15.05
CA ARG A 60 -0.58 7.88 -15.99
C ARG A 60 -0.06 7.30 -17.32
N TYR A 61 0.74 6.24 -17.29
CA TYR A 61 1.20 5.53 -18.50
C TYR A 61 0.02 4.93 -19.28
N ALA A 62 -0.91 4.24 -18.59
CA ALA A 62 -2.11 3.67 -19.22
C ALA A 62 -3.02 4.71 -19.88
N LEU A 63 -2.95 5.96 -19.41
CA LEU A 63 -3.66 7.11 -19.95
C LEU A 63 -2.88 7.86 -21.03
N GLY A 64 -1.63 7.46 -21.33
CA GLY A 64 -0.76 8.15 -22.27
C GLY A 64 -0.24 9.50 -21.77
N LEU A 65 -0.31 9.75 -20.47
CA LEU A 65 0.12 11.00 -19.82
C LEU A 65 1.62 10.99 -19.47
N GLN A 66 2.26 9.83 -19.52
CA GLN A 66 3.71 9.67 -19.34
C GLN A 66 4.22 8.45 -20.10
N GLY A 67 5.54 8.37 -20.27
CA GLY A 67 6.22 7.20 -20.81
C GLY A 67 6.18 5.99 -19.85
N PRO A 68 6.64 4.81 -20.32
CA PRO A 68 6.79 3.64 -19.46
C PRO A 68 7.86 3.92 -18.39
N LEU A 69 7.73 3.28 -17.22
CA LEU A 69 8.81 3.28 -16.23
C LEU A 69 10.01 2.50 -16.78
N LEU A 70 11.17 3.13 -16.81
CA LEU A 70 12.43 2.53 -17.23
C LEU A 70 13.11 1.80 -16.06
N PRO A 71 13.97 0.80 -16.34
CA PRO A 71 14.77 0.16 -15.32
C PRO A 71 15.57 1.19 -14.51
N GLY A 72 15.47 1.12 -13.17
CA GLY A 72 16.16 2.02 -12.26
C GLY A 72 15.46 3.36 -11.97
N GLU A 73 14.32 3.66 -12.59
CA GLU A 73 13.55 4.87 -12.27
C GLU A 73 12.78 4.75 -10.95
N VAL A 74 12.38 3.54 -10.57
CA VAL A 74 11.83 3.27 -9.23
C VAL A 74 13.01 3.15 -8.27
N PRO A 75 13.09 3.99 -7.21
CA PRO A 75 14.14 3.88 -6.22
C PRO A 75 14.17 2.50 -5.57
N ASP A 76 15.32 2.10 -5.02
CA ASP A 76 15.34 0.96 -4.11
C ASP A 76 14.59 1.33 -2.83
N GLU A 77 13.48 0.66 -2.58
CA GLU A 77 12.57 1.00 -1.49
C GLU A 77 13.23 0.83 -0.10
N ASP A 78 14.02 -0.24 0.07
CA ASP A 78 14.66 -0.56 1.34
C ASP A 78 15.79 0.41 1.66
N LEU A 79 16.53 0.85 0.63
CA LEU A 79 17.54 1.90 0.76
C LEU A 79 16.91 3.27 1.01
N ALA A 80 15.73 3.53 0.46
CA ALA A 80 15.02 4.81 0.62
C ALA A 80 14.23 4.92 1.93
N TRP A 81 14.14 3.85 2.75
CA TRP A 81 13.27 3.77 3.92
C TRP A 81 13.67 4.71 5.08
N PRO A 82 12.92 5.79 5.39
CA PRO A 82 13.22 6.70 6.49
C PRO A 82 12.57 6.20 7.79
N ARG A 83 13.37 5.51 8.62
CA ARG A 83 12.91 4.75 9.80
C ARG A 83 12.31 5.63 10.91
N GLU A 84 12.68 6.89 10.94
CA GLU A 84 12.29 7.88 11.95
C GLU A 84 10.91 8.50 11.72
N ILE A 85 10.36 8.39 10.51
CA ILE A 85 9.08 9.03 10.17
C ILE A 85 7.92 8.22 10.78
N PRO A 86 7.02 8.86 11.56
CA PRO A 86 5.85 8.19 12.14
C PRO A 86 4.84 7.70 11.10
N ALA A 87 4.13 6.62 11.42
CA ALA A 87 3.05 6.00 10.66
C ALA A 87 1.98 7.00 10.23
N ALA A 88 1.57 7.90 11.14
CA ALA A 88 0.57 8.92 10.83
C ALA A 88 1.01 9.82 9.66
N ARG A 89 2.31 10.17 9.57
CA ARG A 89 2.86 10.95 8.46
C ARG A 89 2.84 10.16 7.15
N TRP A 90 3.12 8.86 7.18
CA TRP A 90 3.01 8.03 5.99
C TRP A 90 1.56 7.87 5.52
N LEU A 91 0.61 7.76 6.45
CA LEU A 91 -0.81 7.75 6.13
C LEU A 91 -1.24 9.07 5.48
N GLU A 92 -0.82 10.23 6.01
CA GLU A 92 -1.08 11.54 5.40
C GLU A 92 -0.51 11.64 3.96
N GLN A 93 0.69 11.10 3.72
CA GLN A 93 1.28 11.09 2.39
C GLN A 93 0.53 10.13 1.43
N LEU A 94 0.12 8.96 1.92
CA LEU A 94 -0.72 8.04 1.17
C LEU A 94 -2.06 8.68 0.79
N GLU A 95 -2.70 9.40 1.71
CA GLU A 95 -3.93 10.16 1.45
C GLU A 95 -3.74 11.21 0.35
N ALA A 96 -2.57 11.85 0.27
CA ALA A 96 -2.27 12.82 -0.79
C ALA A 96 -2.17 12.14 -2.17
N VAL A 97 -1.43 11.04 -2.27
CA VAL A 97 -1.30 10.26 -3.52
C VAL A 97 -2.64 9.67 -3.95
N ARG A 98 -3.45 9.23 -2.97
CA ARG A 98 -4.76 8.65 -3.22
C ARG A 98 -5.75 9.68 -3.75
N ARG A 99 -5.75 10.90 -3.20
CA ARG A 99 -6.54 12.02 -3.72
C ARG A 99 -6.18 12.34 -5.17
N GLU A 100 -4.90 12.36 -5.50
CA GLU A 100 -4.46 12.57 -6.89
C GLU A 100 -4.94 11.43 -7.81
N THR A 101 -4.76 10.18 -7.37
CA THR A 101 -5.23 8.99 -8.09
C THR A 101 -6.72 9.05 -8.41
N ILE A 102 -7.55 9.41 -7.42
CA ILE A 102 -9.00 9.53 -7.58
C ILE A 102 -9.36 10.72 -8.48
N ALA A 103 -8.69 11.86 -8.33
CA ALA A 103 -8.92 13.04 -9.17
C ALA A 103 -8.60 12.76 -10.64
N LEU A 104 -7.51 12.04 -10.91
CA LEU A 104 -7.12 11.61 -12.25
C LEU A 104 -8.14 10.64 -12.87
N ALA A 105 -8.64 9.69 -12.07
CA ALA A 105 -9.45 8.59 -12.57
C ALA A 105 -10.96 8.93 -12.68
N ARG A 106 -11.46 9.84 -11.85
CA ARG A 106 -12.90 10.18 -11.76
C ARG A 106 -13.54 10.66 -13.08
N PRO A 107 -12.91 11.52 -13.90
CA PRO A 107 -13.55 12.02 -15.12
C PRO A 107 -13.48 11.04 -16.30
N LEU A 108 -12.81 9.89 -16.14
CA LEU A 108 -12.54 9.00 -17.25
C LEU A 108 -13.80 8.24 -17.72
N PRO A 109 -14.05 8.17 -19.03
CA PRO A 109 -15.19 7.45 -19.57
C PRO A 109 -15.02 5.92 -19.41
N PRO A 110 -16.10 5.13 -19.32
CA PRO A 110 -16.06 3.70 -19.02
C PRO A 110 -15.11 2.87 -19.92
N GLU A 111 -15.03 3.21 -21.20
CA GLU A 111 -14.19 2.57 -22.20
C GLU A 111 -12.68 2.69 -21.91
N VAL A 112 -12.23 3.77 -21.26
CA VAL A 112 -10.83 3.93 -20.85
C VAL A 112 -10.48 2.93 -19.75
N TRP A 113 -11.44 2.58 -18.89
CA TRP A 113 -11.21 1.68 -17.76
C TRP A 113 -10.95 0.23 -18.16
N THR A 114 -11.54 -0.20 -19.27
CA THR A 114 -11.52 -1.59 -19.74
C THR A 114 -10.55 -1.82 -20.89
N ARG A 115 -10.04 -0.75 -21.52
CA ARG A 115 -9.04 -0.84 -22.59
C ARG A 115 -7.74 -1.51 -22.08
N PRO A 116 -7.29 -2.61 -22.71
CA PRO A 116 -5.99 -3.20 -22.40
C PRO A 116 -4.84 -2.28 -22.80
N VAL A 117 -3.84 -2.18 -21.94
CA VAL A 117 -2.59 -1.45 -22.19
C VAL A 117 -1.43 -2.41 -21.98
N SER A 118 -0.62 -2.62 -23.01
CA SER A 118 0.63 -3.39 -22.93
C SER A 118 1.76 -2.55 -22.35
N GLY A 119 2.82 -3.21 -21.86
CA GLY A 119 4.01 -2.51 -21.37
C GLY A 119 3.90 -1.93 -19.96
N THR A 120 2.82 -2.21 -19.24
CA THR A 120 2.80 -1.93 -17.79
C THR A 120 3.80 -2.84 -17.07
N VAL A 121 4.22 -2.48 -15.86
CA VAL A 121 5.10 -3.33 -15.03
C VAL A 121 4.48 -4.69 -14.70
N TRP A 122 3.16 -4.84 -14.90
CA TRP A 122 2.41 -6.09 -14.72
C TRP A 122 2.01 -6.76 -16.04
N GLY A 123 2.66 -6.40 -17.14
CA GLY A 123 2.35 -6.87 -18.49
C GLY A 123 1.19 -6.12 -19.13
N THR A 124 0.31 -6.82 -19.83
CA THR A 124 -0.89 -6.21 -20.44
C THR A 124 -2.01 -6.12 -19.41
N ARG A 125 -2.37 -4.91 -18.98
CA ARG A 125 -3.38 -4.66 -17.94
C ARG A 125 -4.32 -3.53 -18.31
N THR A 126 -5.49 -3.50 -17.69
CA THR A 126 -6.47 -2.41 -17.80
C THR A 126 -6.32 -1.46 -16.61
N LEU A 127 -6.84 -0.24 -16.75
CA LEU A 127 -6.87 0.70 -15.62
C LEU A 127 -7.68 0.14 -14.44
N ALA A 128 -8.80 -0.53 -14.72
CA ALA A 128 -9.59 -1.20 -13.69
C ALA A 128 -8.77 -2.25 -12.91
N TRP A 129 -7.90 -3.00 -13.59
CA TRP A 129 -7.02 -3.96 -12.94
C TRP A 129 -6.01 -3.26 -12.03
N ILE A 130 -5.35 -2.19 -12.48
CA ILE A 130 -4.34 -1.45 -11.69
C ILE A 130 -4.97 -0.89 -10.41
N VAL A 131 -6.14 -0.26 -10.51
CA VAL A 131 -6.85 0.27 -9.35
C VAL A 131 -7.32 -0.85 -8.42
N THR A 132 -7.78 -1.98 -8.97
CA THR A 132 -8.18 -3.15 -8.17
C THR A 132 -6.99 -3.76 -7.42
N LYS A 133 -5.81 -3.86 -8.05
CA LYS A 133 -4.60 -4.29 -7.34
C LYS A 133 -4.23 -3.31 -6.23
N THR A 134 -4.32 -2.00 -6.48
CA THR A 134 -4.03 -0.98 -5.43
C THR A 134 -4.94 -1.14 -4.21
N LEU A 135 -6.24 -1.34 -4.47
CA LEU A 135 -7.23 -1.65 -3.42
C LEU A 135 -6.86 -2.93 -2.66
N GLN A 136 -6.58 -4.01 -3.39
CA GLN A 136 -6.22 -5.30 -2.81
C GLN A 136 -4.93 -5.23 -1.99
N HIS A 137 -3.92 -4.49 -2.44
CA HIS A 137 -2.66 -4.26 -1.73
C HIS A 137 -2.89 -3.55 -0.39
N THR A 138 -3.79 -2.57 -0.39
CA THR A 138 -4.16 -1.87 0.83
C THR A 138 -4.76 -2.84 1.85
N TYR A 139 -5.66 -3.72 1.42
CA TYR A 139 -6.26 -4.72 2.32
C TYR A 139 -5.26 -5.73 2.87
N GLU A 140 -4.30 -6.19 2.06
CA GLU A 140 -3.22 -7.09 2.51
C GLU A 140 -2.46 -6.48 3.70
N HIS A 141 -1.93 -5.26 3.51
CA HIS A 141 -1.14 -4.60 4.54
C HIS A 141 -1.96 -4.13 5.73
N MET A 142 -3.19 -3.67 5.53
CA MET A 142 -4.11 -3.35 6.61
C MET A 142 -4.40 -4.59 7.48
N THR A 143 -4.58 -5.76 6.86
CA THR A 143 -4.79 -7.02 7.58
C THR A 143 -3.57 -7.33 8.47
N THR A 144 -2.35 -7.19 7.94
CA THR A 144 -1.14 -7.38 8.75
C THR A 144 -1.03 -6.38 9.89
N ILE A 145 -1.34 -5.09 9.65
CA ILE A 145 -1.35 -4.06 10.71
C ILE A 145 -2.32 -4.44 11.83
N LEU A 146 -3.53 -4.90 11.49
CA LEU A 146 -4.52 -5.36 12.47
C LEU A 146 -4.05 -6.61 13.21
N GLN A 147 -3.39 -7.55 12.52
CA GLN A 147 -2.80 -8.72 13.17
C GLN A 147 -1.74 -8.31 14.19
N ILE A 148 -0.87 -7.35 13.85
CA ILE A 148 0.11 -6.76 14.76
C ILE A 148 -0.58 -6.10 15.96
N ALA A 149 -1.67 -5.36 15.75
CA ALA A 149 -2.42 -4.72 16.81
C ALA A 149 -3.07 -5.73 17.78
N LEU A 150 -3.74 -6.74 17.23
CA LEU A 150 -4.63 -7.65 17.97
C LEU A 150 -3.92 -8.87 18.56
N PHE A 151 -2.89 -9.38 17.88
CA PHE A 151 -2.32 -10.70 18.20
C PHE A 151 -0.87 -10.65 18.68
N TRP A 152 -0.33 -9.47 18.98
CA TRP A 152 1.07 -9.31 19.41
C TRP A 152 1.48 -10.25 20.55
N GLU A 153 0.76 -10.20 21.68
CA GLU A 153 1.11 -10.98 22.87
C GLU A 153 0.92 -12.49 22.64
N MET A 154 -0.13 -12.85 21.89
CA MET A 154 -0.36 -14.24 21.51
C MET A 154 0.79 -14.76 20.65
N ALA A 155 1.18 -14.03 19.61
CA ALA A 155 2.28 -14.40 18.74
C ALA A 155 3.61 -14.49 19.49
N ALA A 156 3.89 -13.54 20.39
CA ALA A 156 5.08 -13.56 21.24
C ALA A 156 5.10 -14.75 22.21
N ALA A 157 3.95 -15.17 22.74
CA ALA A 157 3.85 -16.32 23.64
C ALA A 157 3.96 -17.68 22.93
N PHE A 158 3.55 -17.74 21.65
CA PHE A 158 3.65 -18.94 20.82
C PHE A 158 4.98 -19.07 20.08
N GLU A 159 5.89 -18.10 20.19
CA GLU A 159 7.27 -18.28 19.76
C GLU A 159 7.86 -19.49 20.51
N PRO A 160 8.15 -20.59 19.79
CA PRO A 160 8.47 -21.83 20.48
C PRO A 160 9.80 -21.67 21.22
N ARG A 161 9.88 -22.22 22.43
CA ARG A 161 11.09 -22.52 23.22
C ARG A 161 12.11 -23.43 22.49
N TRP A 162 12.06 -23.54 21.16
CA TRP A 162 12.86 -24.42 20.30
C TRP A 162 14.20 -23.82 19.83
N MET A 163 14.60 -22.68 20.38
CA MET A 163 16.00 -22.21 20.31
C MET A 163 16.84 -22.70 21.51
N ALA A 164 16.30 -23.63 22.30
CA ALA A 164 16.94 -24.24 23.46
C ALA A 164 16.99 -25.78 23.32
N GLU A 165 17.54 -26.27 22.21
CA GLU A 165 18.17 -27.60 22.11
C GLU A 165 19.50 -27.47 21.35
#